data_AF-A0AAV6BKC1-F1
#
_entry.id   AF-A0AAV6BKC1-F1
#
_cell.length_a   1.000
_cell.length_b   1.000
_cell.length_c   1.000
_cell.angle_alpha   90.00
_cell.angle_beta   90.00
_cell.angle_gamma   90.00
#
_symmetry.space_group_name_H-M   'P 1'
#
loop_
_entity.id
_entity.type
_entity.pdbx_description
1 polymer ?
#
loop_
_entity_poly.entity_id
_entity_poly.type
_entity_poly.pdbx_seq_one_letter_code
_entity_poly.pdbx_strand_id
1 'polypeptide(L)' 'MNAIPTPDVSPLARPVGYHGAVCDFKRRLIEATLHQARGNRTHAARALGLQRTYLLRLIRELGVAAPPPPVRRRAAS' A
#
# COMPACT_ATOMS: atom_id res chain seq x y z
N MET A 1 -18.40 -30.90 -6.56
CA MET A 1 -16.94 -30.63 -6.64
C MET A 1 -16.71 -29.14 -6.79
N ASN A 2 -16.27 -28.44 -5.73
CA ASN A 2 -15.83 -27.04 -5.86
C ASN A 2 -14.31 -27.03 -5.83
N ALA A 3 -13.69 -26.72 -6.97
CA ALA A 3 -12.25 -26.55 -7.06
C ALA A 3 -11.86 -25.33 -6.21
N ILE A 4 -11.15 -25.58 -5.11
CA ILE A 4 -10.48 -24.53 -4.35
C ILE A 4 -9.40 -23.97 -5.29
N PRO A 5 -9.39 -22.66 -5.60
CA PRO A 5 -8.29 -22.09 -6.34
C PRO A 5 -7.02 -22.26 -5.50
N THR A 6 -6.13 -23.13 -5.95
CA THR A 6 -4.81 -23.32 -5.35
C THR A 6 -4.07 -21.99 -5.40
N PRO A 7 -3.54 -21.49 -4.27
CA PRO A 7 -2.66 -20.31 -4.31
C PRO A 7 -1.46 -20.67 -5.18
N ASP A 8 -1.14 -19.80 -6.14
CA ASP A 8 0.05 -19.88 -6.98
C ASP A 8 1.30 -19.77 -6.08
N VAL A 9 1.76 -20.90 -5.54
CA VAL A 9 3.02 -21.01 -4.80
C VAL A 9 4.13 -21.21 -5.82
N SER A 10 4.55 -20.11 -6.42
CA SER A 10 5.76 -20.09 -7.25
C SER A 10 6.96 -20.54 -6.38
N PRO A 11 7.65 -21.64 -6.71
CA PRO A 11 8.65 -22.29 -5.84
C PRO A 11 9.95 -21.49 -5.65
N LEU A 12 10.06 -20.29 -6.25
CA LEU A 12 11.19 -19.38 -6.08
C LEU A 12 10.97 -18.33 -4.98
N ALA A 13 9.73 -18.20 -4.47
CA ALA A 13 9.45 -17.38 -3.30
C ALA A 13 9.79 -18.19 -2.05
N ARG A 14 10.93 -17.88 -1.40
CA ARG A 14 11.19 -18.36 -0.03
C ARG A 14 9.93 -18.16 0.81
N PRO A 15 9.57 -19.09 1.71
CA PRO A 15 8.44 -18.87 2.60
C PRO A 15 8.71 -17.59 3.39
N VAL A 16 8.02 -16.52 3.00
CA VAL A 16 7.98 -15.29 3.77
C VAL A 16 7.29 -15.70 5.06
N GLY A 17 8.08 -15.84 6.13
CA GLY A 17 7.52 -16.10 7.46
C GLY A 17 6.45 -15.06 7.79
N TYR A 18 5.63 -15.32 8.80
CA TYR A 18 4.48 -14.48 9.17
C TYR A 18 4.71 -12.96 9.01
N HIS A 19 5.83 -12.45 9.51
CA HIS A 19 6.20 -11.04 9.37
C HIS A 19 6.34 -10.57 7.92
N GLY A 20 6.95 -11.36 7.04
CA GLY A 20 7.07 -11.04 5.62
C GLY A 20 5.70 -11.01 4.93
N ALA A 21 4.86 -12.01 5.17
CA ALA A 21 3.52 -12.06 4.61
C ALA A 21 2.66 -10.86 5.07
N VAL A 22 2.74 -10.49 6.35
CA VAL A 22 2.06 -9.32 6.91
C VAL A 22 2.62 -8.01 6.32
N CYS A 23 3.94 -7.89 6.16
CA CYS A 23 4.57 -6.73 5.55
C CYS A 23 4.12 -6.55 4.09
N ASP A 24 4.07 -7.63 3.31
CA ASP A 24 3.63 -7.59 1.91
C ASP A 24 2.14 -7.28 1.77
N PHE A 25 1.31 -7.80 2.67
CA PHE A 25 -0.10 -7.44 2.73
C PHE A 25 -0.27 -5.95 3.02
N LYS A 26 0.42 -5.43 4.05
CA LYS A 26 0.38 -4.00 4.40
C LYS A 26 0.84 -3.12 3.24
N ARG A 27 1.93 -3.50 2.56
CA ARG A 27 2.46 -2.79 1.39
C ARG A 27 1.39 -2.67 0.29
N ARG A 28 0.83 -3.81 -0.14
CA ARG A 28 -0.19 -3.88 -1.20
C ARG A 28 -1.46 -3.10 -0.84
N LEU A 29 -1.90 -3.18 0.42
CA LEU A 29 -3.06 -2.42 0.90
C LEU A 29 -2.83 -0.91 0.81
N ILE A 30 -1.65 -0.44 1.24
CA ILE A 30 -1.29 0.98 1.18
C ILE A 30 -1.16 1.45 -0.27
N GLU A 31 -0.54 0.66 -1.14
CA GLU A 31 -0.43 0.96 -2.58
C GLU A 31 -1.81 1.12 -3.23
N ALA A 32 -2.69 0.12 -3.06
CA ALA A 32 -4.04 0.16 -3.61
C ALA A 32 -4.81 1.40 -3.13
N THR A 33 -4.70 1.73 -1.84
CA THR A 33 -5.40 2.87 -1.27
C THR A 33 -4.84 4.21 -1.77
N LEU A 34 -3.52 4.31 -1.97
CA LEU A 34 -2.90 5.48 -2.57
C LEU A 34 -3.30 5.67 -4.03
N HIS A 35 -3.43 4.57 -4.79
CA HIS A 35 -3.94 4.61 -6.16
C HIS A 35 -5.41 5.07 -6.20
N GLN A 36 -6.28 4.50 -5.35
CA GLN A 36 -7.68 4.93 -5.23
C GLN A 36 -7.81 6.40 -4.81
N ALA A 37 -6.93 6.86 -3.93
CA ALA A 37 -6.86 8.27 -3.52
C ALA A 37 -6.16 9.19 -4.53
N ARG A 38 -5.76 8.68 -5.70
CA ARG A 38 -5.02 9.43 -6.75
C ARG A 38 -3.79 10.18 -6.19
N GLY A 39 -3.03 9.52 -5.30
CA GLY A 39 -1.84 10.10 -4.66
C GLY A 39 -2.13 11.09 -3.53
N ASN A 40 -3.40 11.36 -3.19
CA ASN A 40 -3.76 12.19 -2.03
C ASN A 40 -3.54 11.42 -0.72
N ARG A 41 -2.34 11.59 -0.15
CA ARG A 41 -1.93 10.91 1.09
C ARG A 41 -2.82 11.20 2.30
N THR A 42 -3.41 12.40 2.39
CA THR A 42 -4.34 12.73 3.48
C THR A 42 -5.64 11.95 3.34
N HIS A 43 -6.16 11.84 2.11
CA HIS A 43 -7.35 11.04 1.82
C HIS A 43 -7.08 9.54 2.04
N ALA A 44 -5.94 9.02 1.57
CA ALA A 44 -5.54 7.64 1.80
C ALA A 44 -5.42 7.30 3.30
N ALA A 45 -4.82 8.20 4.10
CA ALA A 45 -4.71 7.99 5.55
C ALA A 45 -6.09 7.90 6.22
N ARG A 46 -7.02 8.79 5.84
CA ARG A 46 -8.40 8.76 6.35
C ARG A 46 -9.14 7.49 5.94
N ALA A 47 -9.00 7.05 4.70
CA ALA A 47 -9.62 5.81 4.21
C ALA A 47 -9.12 4.56 4.96
N LEU A 48 -7.85 4.57 5.38
CA LEU A 48 -7.26 3.50 6.20
C LEU A 48 -7.53 3.65 7.71
N GLY A 49 -8.18 4.74 8.15
CA GLY A 49 -8.36 5.04 9.58
C GLY A 49 -7.04 5.35 10.30
N LEU A 50 -6.00 5.77 9.58
CA LEU A 50 -4.66 6.03 10.11
C LEU A 50 -4.39 7.53 10.21
N GLN A 51 -3.50 7.88 11.16
CA GLN A 51 -2.90 9.20 11.16
C GLN A 51 -1.98 9.35 9.94
N ARG A 52 -2.01 10.53 9.30
CA ARG A 52 -1.19 10.83 8.11
C ARG A 52 0.31 10.62 8.36
N THR A 53 0.82 11.00 9.52
CA THR A 53 2.23 10.82 9.92
C THR A 53 2.60 9.34 9.98
N TYR A 54 1.72 8.52 10.53
CA TYR A 54 1.91 7.08 10.59
C TYR A 54 1.89 6.44 9.19
N LEU A 55 0.98 6.85 8.31
CA LEU A 55 0.96 6.41 6.92
C LEU A 55 2.29 6.73 6.21
N LEU A 56 2.82 7.94 6.38
CA LEU A 56 4.10 8.33 5.77
C LEU A 56 5.28 7.51 6.31
N ARG A 57 5.24 7.17 7.59
CA ARG A 57 6.22 6.28 8.20
C ARG A 57 6.14 4.88 7.57
N LEU A 58 4.94 4.30 7.47
CA LEU A 58 4.72 3.00 6.83
C LEU A 58 5.17 2.97 5.37
N ILE A 59 4.92 4.02 4.59
CA ILE A 59 5.36 4.10 3.19
C ILE A 59 6.89 3.98 3.09
N ARG A 60 7.63 4.61 4.01
CA ARG A 60 9.11 4.57 4.05
C ARG A 60 9.61 3.21 4.54
N GLU A 61 9.03 2.70 5.63
CA GLU A 61 9.44 1.43 6.25
C GLU A 61 9.14 0.23 5.34
N LEU A 62 8.02 0.26 4.62
CA LEU A 62 7.59 -0.83 3.75
C LEU A 62 8.03 -0.64 2.29
N GLY A 63 8.70 0.47 1.94
CA GLY A 63 9.13 0.73 0.55
C GLY A 63 7.97 0.71 -0.46
N VAL A 64 6.85 1.32 -0.10
CA VAL A 64 5.65 1.38 -0.95
C VAL A 64 5.90 2.31 -2.14
N ALA A 65 5.61 1.82 -3.35
CA ALA A 65 5.65 2.62 -4.58
C ALA A 65 4.43 3.56 -4.64
N ALA A 66 4.46 4.65 -3.87
CA ALA A 66 3.40 5.64 -3.89
C ALA A 66 3.43 6.42 -5.22
N PRO A 67 2.30 6.55 -5.95
CA PRO A 67 2.22 7.46 -7.08
C PRO A 67 2.61 8.88 -6.63
N PRO A 68 3.32 9.66 -7.47
CA PRO A 68 3.75 11.00 -7.12
C PRO A 68 2.53 11.83 -6.68
N PRO A 69 2.65 12.65 -5.62
CA PRO A 69 1.52 13.45 -5.16
C PRO A 69 1.06 14.34 -6.32
N PRO A 70 -0.26 14.58 -6.48
CA PRO A 70 -0.73 15.53 -7.46
C PRO A 70 0.00 16.86 -7.20
N VAL A 71 0.74 17.33 -8.21
CA VAL A 71 1.40 18.63 -8.18
C VAL A 71 0.32 19.65 -7.86
N ARG A 72 0.36 20.20 -6.65
CA ARG A 72 -0.46 21.35 -6.31
C ARG A 72 0.03 22.46 -7.22
N ARG A 73 -0.69 22.73 -8.31
CA ARG A 73 -0.58 24.02 -9.00
C ARG A 73 -0.83 25.05 -7.90
N ARG A 74 0.25 25.67 -7.41
CA ARG A 74 0.15 26.86 -6.58
C ARG A 74 -0.68 27.82 -7.42
N ALA A 75 -1.89 28.11 -6.96
CA ALA A 75 -2.67 29.20 -7.50
C ALA A 75 -1.77 30.43 -7.35
N ALA A 76 -1.27 30.93 -8.48
CA ALA A 76 -0.80 32.29 -8.56
C ALA A 76 -2.03 33.16 -8.29
N SER A 77 -1.94 33.95 -7.23
CA SER A 77 -2.83 35.07 -6.93
C SER A 77 -1.97 36.32 -6.99
#